data_AF-A0A9E2Q366-F1
#
_entry.id   AF-A0A9E2Q366-F1
#
_cell.length_a   1.000
_cell.length_b   1.000
_cell.length_c   1.000
_cell.angle_alpha   90.00
_cell.angle_beta   90.00
_cell.angle_gamma   90.00
#
_symmetry.space_group_name_H-M   'P 1'
#
loop_
_entity.id
_entity.type
_entity.pdbx_description
1 polymer ?
#
loop_
_entity_poly.entity_id
_entity_poly.type
_entity_poly.pdbx_seq_one_letter_code
_entity_poly.pdbx_strand_id
1 'polypeptide(L)'
;AKLERQLHHPLFAQKIEELKSVMGEKKKEVSALMDECCSILTSAGIPKKNIKVKITEKKVGIARDIIAEAEGGGYDTVVIGRRGLSAAAAFVLGSVTTKIIQNIKSCTVWVVE
;
A
#
# COMPACT_ATOMS: atom_id res chain seq x y z
N ALA A 1 8.93 -25.50 -21.53
CA ALA A 1 8.13 -26.40 -22.38
C ALA A 1 6.80 -26.73 -21.72
N LYS A 2 5.68 -26.56 -22.46
CA LYS A 2 4.25 -26.69 -22.09
C LYS A 2 3.54 -25.44 -21.51
N LEU A 3 4.19 -24.60 -20.69
CA LEU A 3 3.55 -23.41 -20.10
C LEU A 3 3.46 -22.18 -21.03
N GLU A 4 4.47 -21.97 -21.89
CA GLU A 4 4.53 -20.80 -22.79
C GLU A 4 3.53 -20.85 -23.95
N ARG A 5 3.07 -22.06 -24.35
CA ARG A 5 2.07 -22.22 -25.42
C ARG A 5 0.64 -21.91 -24.99
N GLN A 6 0.36 -21.81 -23.68
CA GLN A 6 -0.97 -21.45 -23.17
C GLN A 6 -1.17 -19.94 -22.99
N LEU A 7 -0.11 -19.13 -23.13
CA LEU A 7 -0.19 -17.66 -22.97
C LEU A 7 -0.83 -16.92 -24.15
N HIS A 8 -1.11 -17.59 -25.28
CA HIS A 8 -1.63 -16.98 -26.52
C HIS A 8 -3.12 -17.21 -26.76
N HIS A 9 -3.91 -17.48 -25.71
CA HIS A 9 -5.36 -17.57 -25.88
C HIS A 9 -5.98 -16.16 -25.91
N PRO A 10 -6.80 -15.79 -26.92
CA PRO A 10 -7.35 -14.42 -27.05
C PRO A 10 -8.14 -13.96 -25.81
N LEU A 11 -8.86 -14.88 -25.15
CA LEU A 11 -9.51 -14.59 -23.86
C LEU A 11 -8.54 -14.17 -22.74
N PHE A 12 -7.28 -14.61 -22.75
CA PHE A 12 -6.28 -14.18 -21.76
C PHE A 12 -5.77 -12.76 -22.04
N ALA A 13 -5.51 -12.41 -23.29
CA ALA A 13 -5.08 -11.06 -23.67
C ALA A 13 -6.15 -10.02 -23.30
N GLN A 14 -7.41 -10.32 -23.59
CA GLN A 14 -8.54 -9.45 -23.27
C GLN A 14 -8.73 -9.29 -21.74
N LYS A 15 -8.62 -10.39 -20.98
CA LYS A 15 -8.68 -10.36 -19.51
C LYS A 15 -7.50 -9.61 -18.88
N ILE A 16 -6.31 -9.70 -19.48
CA ILE A 16 -5.12 -8.93 -19.05
C ILE A 16 -5.33 -7.44 -19.31
N GLU A 17 -5.94 -7.06 -20.44
CA GLU A 17 -6.26 -5.66 -20.75
C GLU A 17 -7.31 -5.10 -19.78
N GLU A 18 -8.36 -5.86 -19.47
CA GLU A 18 -9.35 -5.52 -18.43
C GLU A 18 -8.70 -5.37 -17.05
N LEU A 19 -7.84 -6.31 -16.65
CA LEU A 19 -7.10 -6.23 -15.39
C LEU A 19 -6.19 -5.01 -15.34
N LYS A 20 -5.49 -4.68 -16.43
CA LYS A 20 -4.67 -3.46 -16.54
C LYS A 20 -5.52 -2.20 -16.42
N SER A 21 -6.70 -2.15 -17.04
CA SER A 21 -7.62 -1.01 -16.93
C SER A 21 -8.07 -0.79 -15.49
N VAL A 22 -8.52 -1.86 -14.82
CA VAL A 22 -8.93 -1.82 -13.40
C VAL A 22 -7.77 -1.42 -12.48
N MET A 23 -6.55 -1.88 -12.76
CA MET A 23 -5.36 -1.47 -12.01
C MET A 23 -5.00 0.00 -12.26
N GLY A 24 -5.14 0.49 -13.49
CA GLY A 24 -4.90 1.89 -13.87
C GLY A 24 -5.91 2.85 -13.24
N GLU A 25 -7.19 2.47 -13.20
CA GLU A 25 -8.26 3.23 -12.54
C GLU A 25 -8.03 3.31 -11.03
N LYS A 26 -7.74 2.18 -10.38
CA LYS A 26 -7.39 2.16 -8.94
C LYS A 26 -6.17 3.00 -8.62
N LYS A 27 -5.17 3.04 -9.50
CA LYS A 27 -3.99 3.88 -9.31
C LYS A 27 -4.33 5.37 -9.35
N LYS A 28 -5.27 5.79 -10.22
CA LYS A 28 -5.75 7.18 -10.27
C LYS A 28 -6.50 7.57 -8.99
N GLU A 29 -7.41 6.71 -8.53
CA GLU A 29 -8.14 6.93 -7.27
C GLU A 29 -7.20 7.05 -6.07
N VAL A 30 -6.23 6.14 -5.96
CA VAL A 30 -5.22 6.19 -4.89
C VAL A 30 -4.35 7.44 -5.00
N SER A 31 -4.01 7.88 -6.22
CA SER A 31 -3.25 9.12 -6.42
C SER A 31 -4.03 10.34 -5.95
N ALA A 32 -5.30 10.45 -6.32
CA ALA A 32 -6.15 11.56 -5.88
C ALA A 32 -6.28 11.62 -4.35
N LEU A 33 -6.51 10.47 -3.71
CA LEU A 33 -6.53 10.37 -2.25
C LEU A 33 -5.19 10.80 -1.61
N MET A 34 -4.06 10.42 -2.21
CA MET A 34 -2.74 10.80 -1.71
C MET A 34 -2.48 12.31 -1.86
N ASP A 35 -3.02 12.95 -2.90
CA ASP A 35 -2.93 14.40 -3.08
C ASP A 35 -3.75 15.17 -2.02
N GLU A 36 -4.92 14.65 -1.64
CA GLU A 36 -5.71 15.15 -0.51
C GLU A 36 -4.93 15.02 0.81
N CYS A 37 -4.33 13.86 1.08
CA CYS A 37 -3.48 13.63 2.25
C CYS A 37 -2.30 14.61 2.31
N CYS A 38 -1.63 14.87 1.17
CA CYS A 38 -0.56 15.86 1.11
C CYS A 38 -1.06 17.26 1.45
N SER A 39 -2.25 17.61 0.98
CA SER A 39 -2.88 18.91 1.25
C SER A 39 -3.18 19.07 2.74
N ILE A 40 -3.63 18.02 3.43
CA ILE A 40 -3.84 18.01 4.90
C ILE A 40 -2.53 18.27 5.63
N LEU A 41 -1.46 17.53 5.29
CA LEU A 41 -0.14 17.70 5.93
C LEU A 41 0.44 19.09 5.68
N THR A 42 0.27 19.61 4.46
CA THR A 42 0.74 20.96 4.10
C THR A 42 -0.04 22.03 4.86
N SER A 43 -1.36 21.88 4.99
CA SER A 43 -2.22 22.80 5.76
C SER A 43 -1.92 22.76 7.27
N ALA A 44 -1.44 21.62 7.77
CA ALA A 44 -0.95 21.48 9.15
C ALA A 44 0.47 22.07 9.36
N GLY A 45 1.09 22.65 8.32
CA GLY A 45 2.38 23.34 8.41
C GLY A 45 3.60 22.52 7.98
N ILE A 46 3.43 21.31 7.44
CA ILE A 46 4.55 20.51 6.91
C ILE A 46 4.92 21.02 5.51
N PRO A 47 6.16 21.48 5.25
CA PRO A 47 6.54 21.96 3.94
C PRO A 47 6.44 20.86 2.88
N LYS A 48 5.85 21.16 1.71
CA LYS A 48 5.68 20.18 0.61
C LYS A 48 6.98 19.48 0.19
N LYS A 49 8.12 20.18 0.26
CA LYS A 49 9.46 19.61 0.00
C LYS A 49 9.86 18.47 0.95
N ASN A 50 9.23 18.39 2.13
CA ASN A 50 9.44 17.35 3.13
C ASN A 50 8.42 16.22 3.02
N ILE A 51 7.51 16.26 2.04
CA ILE A 51 6.48 15.24 1.82
C ILE A 51 6.82 14.47 0.55
N LYS A 52 6.90 13.15 0.66
CA LYS A 52 7.11 12.25 -0.47
C LYS A 52 6.01 11.20 -0.49
N VAL A 53 5.23 11.19 -1.58
CA VAL A 53 4.24 10.15 -1.83
C VAL A 53 4.91 8.95 -2.48
N LYS A 54 4.61 7.76 -1.98
CA LYS A 54 5.09 6.49 -2.55
C LYS A 54 3.90 5.55 -2.73
N ILE A 55 3.53 5.30 -3.99
CA ILE A 55 2.49 4.33 -4.35
C ILE A 55 3.20 3.13 -4.97
N THR A 56 3.04 1.96 -4.36
CA THR A 56 3.66 0.71 -4.82
C THR A 56 2.63 -0.40 -4.87
N GLU A 57 2.80 -1.31 -5.82
CA GLU A 57 2.06 -2.56 -5.84
C GLU A 57 2.51 -3.47 -4.70
N LYS A 58 1.56 -4.25 -4.17
CA LYS A 58 1.83 -5.27 -3.16
C LYS A 58 2.75 -6.33 -3.74
N LYS A 59 3.90 -6.57 -3.11
CA LYS A 59 4.88 -7.58 -3.53
C LYS A 59 4.68 -8.88 -2.78
N VAL A 60 4.81 -8.85 -1.45
CA VAL A 60 4.65 -10.02 -0.59
C VAL A 60 3.37 -9.91 0.25
N GLY A 61 3.06 -8.70 0.70
CA GLY A 61 1.90 -8.43 1.54
C GLY A 61 2.05 -7.08 2.22
N ILE A 62 0.94 -6.36 2.39
CA ILE A 62 0.95 -4.95 2.84
C ILE A 62 1.83 -4.72 4.08
N ALA A 63 1.66 -5.51 5.14
CA ALA A 63 2.46 -5.36 6.35
C ALA A 63 3.95 -5.63 6.12
N ARG A 64 4.30 -6.69 5.38
CA ARG A 64 5.71 -7.05 5.11
C ARG A 64 6.38 -6.03 4.20
N ASP A 65 5.65 -5.54 3.21
CA ASP A 65 6.16 -4.53 2.28
C ASP A 65 6.41 -3.19 2.99
N ILE A 66 5.53 -2.80 3.94
CA ILE A 66 5.73 -1.61 4.80
C ILE A 66 6.95 -1.80 5.72
N ILE A 67 7.09 -2.97 6.36
CA ILE A 67 8.24 -3.25 7.24
C ILE A 67 9.55 -3.19 6.44
N ALA A 68 9.59 -3.82 5.26
CA ALA A 68 10.77 -3.80 4.41
C ALA A 68 11.15 -2.39 3.94
N GLU A 69 10.15 -1.54 3.64
CA GLU A 69 10.39 -0.13 3.34
C GLU A 69 10.95 0.62 4.56
N ALA A 70 10.35 0.43 5.74
CA ALA A 70 10.76 1.09 6.96
C ALA A 70 12.21 0.73 7.34
N GLU A 71 12.54 -0.55 7.28
CA GLU A 71 13.87 -1.10 7.60
C GLU A 71 14.92 -0.71 6.56
N GLY A 72 14.58 -0.78 5.26
CA GLY A 72 15.51 -0.46 4.18
C GLY A 72 15.70 1.04 3.92
N GLY A 73 14.72 1.87 4.29
CA GLY A 73 14.73 3.31 4.06
C GLY A 73 15.28 4.14 5.22
N GLY A 74 15.59 3.52 6.36
CA GLY A 74 16.14 4.22 7.52
C GLY A 74 15.16 5.18 8.18
N TYR A 75 13.87 4.84 8.21
CA TYR A 75 12.84 5.69 8.82
C TYR A 75 12.86 5.54 10.35
N ASP A 76 12.83 6.64 11.09
CA ASP A 76 12.82 6.62 12.57
C ASP A 76 11.45 6.30 13.18
N THR A 77 10.37 6.57 12.44
CA THR A 77 8.99 6.41 12.92
C THR A 77 8.04 5.98 11.81
N VAL A 78 7.14 5.06 12.14
CA VAL A 78 6.02 4.61 11.31
C VAL A 78 4.71 4.95 12.02
N VAL A 79 3.87 5.76 11.37
CA VAL A 79 2.54 6.13 11.88
C VAL A 79 1.47 5.35 11.11
N ILE A 80 0.59 4.65 11.83
CA ILE A 80 -0.46 3.80 11.25
C ILE A 80 -1.79 3.98 12.00
N GLY A 81 -2.90 3.84 11.28
CA GLY A 81 -4.22 3.82 11.89
C GLY A 81 -4.47 2.51 12.66
N ARG A 82 -5.24 2.59 13.76
CA ARG A 82 -5.68 1.42 14.54
C ARG A 82 -6.59 0.51 13.73
N ARG A 83 -7.39 1.09 12.83
CA ARG A 83 -8.33 0.39 11.94
C ARG A 83 -8.07 0.77 10.49
N GLY A 84 -8.29 -0.18 9.58
CA GLY A 84 -8.28 0.06 8.14
C GLY A 84 -9.69 0.21 7.57
N LEU A 85 -9.78 0.64 6.31
CA LEU A 85 -11.03 0.76 5.54
C LEU A 85 -11.85 -0.54 5.48
N SER A 86 -11.20 -1.70 5.63
CA SER A 86 -11.84 -3.03 5.62
C SER A 86 -12.14 -3.60 7.01
N ALA A 87 -12.16 -2.77 8.06
CA ALA A 87 -12.31 -3.23 9.46
C ALA A 87 -13.57 -4.11 9.70
N ALA A 88 -14.64 -3.93 8.93
CA ALA A 88 -15.83 -4.78 9.01
C ALA A 88 -15.64 -6.22 8.46
N ALA A 89 -14.66 -6.46 7.59
CA ALA A 89 -14.33 -7.77 7.02
C ALA A 89 -13.10 -8.45 7.67
N ALA A 90 -12.46 -7.79 8.65
CA ALA A 90 -11.12 -8.13 9.13
C ALA A 90 -11.06 -9.24 10.20
N PHE A 91 -12.19 -9.84 10.59
CA PHE A 91 -12.22 -10.85 11.66
C PHE A 91 -11.56 -12.19 11.29
N VAL A 92 -11.21 -12.42 10.01
CA VAL A 92 -10.82 -13.77 9.53
C VAL A 92 -9.30 -13.97 9.33
N LEU A 93 -8.47 -12.92 9.19
CA LEU A 93 -7.07 -13.07 8.73
C LEU A 93 -5.98 -12.18 9.40
N GLY A 94 -6.31 -11.52 10.52
CA GLY A 94 -5.39 -10.67 11.28
C GLY A 94 -5.10 -9.33 10.59
N SER A 95 -5.17 -8.23 11.34
CA SER A 95 -5.05 -6.87 10.79
C SER A 95 -3.62 -6.54 10.31
N VAL A 96 -3.50 -5.63 9.34
CA VAL A 96 -2.20 -5.09 8.87
C VAL A 96 -1.45 -4.44 10.03
N THR A 97 -2.15 -3.63 10.82
CA THR A 97 -1.63 -2.93 12.00
C THR A 97 -1.01 -3.91 13.00
N THR A 98 -1.72 -4.99 13.36
CA THR A 98 -1.20 -6.03 14.27
C THR A 98 0.06 -6.67 13.73
N LYS A 99 0.10 -6.99 12.42
CA LYS A 99 1.27 -7.60 11.78
C LYS A 99 2.49 -6.66 11.80
N ILE A 100 2.28 -5.35 11.63
CA ILE A 100 3.36 -4.36 11.72
C ILE A 100 3.90 -4.30 13.15
N ILE A 101 3.03 -4.07 14.14
CA ILE A 101 3.42 -3.94 15.56
C ILE A 101 4.21 -5.17 16.05
N GLN A 102 3.81 -6.37 15.62
CA GLN A 102 4.47 -7.61 16.06
C GLN A 102 5.85 -7.85 15.42
N ASN A 103 6.14 -7.26 14.26
CA ASN A 103 7.30 -7.67 13.45
C ASN A 103 8.30 -6.55 13.16
N ILE A 104 7.90 -5.28 13.23
CA ILE A 104 8.81 -4.16 12.97
C ILE A 104 9.75 -3.95 14.16
N LYS A 105 11.05 -3.79 13.89
CA LYS A 105 12.07 -3.66 14.94
C LYS A 105 12.98 -2.45 14.80
N SER A 106 13.00 -1.83 13.63
CA SER A 106 13.96 -0.77 13.30
C SER A 106 13.51 0.63 13.67
N CYS A 107 12.25 0.84 14.06
CA CYS A 107 11.69 2.17 14.25
C CYS A 107 10.56 2.22 15.28
N THR A 108 10.22 3.43 15.72
CA THR A 108 9.09 3.67 16.61
C THR A 108 7.77 3.54 15.86
N VAL A 109 6.78 2.85 16.43
CA VAL A 109 5.44 2.72 15.83
C VAL A 109 4.43 3.55 16.59
N TRP A 110 3.75 4.48 15.90
CA TRP A 110 2.64 5.24 16.45
C TRP A 110 1.32 4.73 15.87
N VAL A 111 0.43 4.30 16.76
CA VAL A 111 -0.92 3.85 16.40
C VAL A 111 -1.90 4.97 16.74
N VAL A 112 -2.58 5.50 15.73
CA VAL A 112 -3.54 6.62 15.88
C VAL A 112 -4.98 6.14 15.64
N GLU A 113 -5.95 6.80 16.29
CA GLU A 113 -7.39 6.50 16.16
C GLU A 113 -8.05 7.13 14.94
#